data_AF-A0A0S3C3G0-F1
#
_entry.id   AF-A0A0S3C3G0-F1
#
_cell.length_a   1.000
_cell.length_b   1.000
_cell.length_c   1.000
_cell.angle_alpha   90.00
_cell.angle_beta   90.00
_cell.angle_gamma   90.00
#
_symmetry.space_group_name_H-M   'P 1'
#
loop_
_entity.id
_entity.type
_entity.pdbx_description
1 polymer ?
#
loop_
_entity_poly.entity_id
_entity_poly.type
_entity_poly.pdbx_seq_one_letter_code
_entity_poly.pdbx_strand_id
1 'polypeptide(L)'
;MSWKGLVAGLGVGFAAGYFVANKVQEQSHISSEKALKMVKQALSHKGEITGSWVHMVPETFEKYDVAYEVYRGGLTTMLDDIQERFEFLVDAKTGTVLEVIAA
;
A
#
# COMPACT_ATOMS: atom_id res chain seq x y z
N MET A 1 -39.56 0.00 28.10
CA MET A 1 -38.82 -0.23 26.83
C MET A 1 -39.08 -1.64 26.35
N SER A 2 -39.37 -1.85 25.06
CA SER A 2 -39.67 -3.18 24.51
C SER A 2 -38.37 -3.93 24.22
N TRP A 3 -38.11 -5.00 24.97
CA TRP A 3 -36.96 -5.91 24.80
C TRP A 3 -36.81 -6.43 23.35
N LYS A 4 -37.94 -6.59 22.65
CA LYS A 4 -37.99 -6.96 21.22
C LYS A 4 -37.30 -5.93 20.31
N GLY A 5 -37.43 -4.63 20.62
CA GLY A 5 -36.77 -3.57 19.88
C GLY A 5 -35.25 -3.57 20.09
N LEU A 6 -34.79 -3.93 21.29
CA LEU A 6 -33.36 -4.09 21.59
C LEU A 6 -32.73 -5.25 20.82
N VAL A 7 -33.38 -6.41 20.81
CA VAL A 7 -32.88 -7.60 20.08
C VAL A 7 -32.88 -7.37 18.57
N ALA A 8 -33.94 -6.74 18.04
CA ALA A 8 -34.00 -6.38 16.62
C ALA A 8 -32.91 -5.37 16.23
N GLY A 9 -32.68 -4.34 17.06
CA GLY A 9 -31.63 -3.35 16.86
C GLY A 9 -30.22 -3.97 16.90
N LEU A 10 -29.96 -4.87 17.85
CA LEU A 10 -28.69 -5.62 17.93
C LEU A 10 -28.47 -6.50 16.70
N GLY A 11 -29.50 -7.20 16.23
CA GLY A 11 -29.40 -8.05 15.03
C GLY A 11 -29.07 -7.26 13.77
N VAL A 12 -29.75 -6.13 13.55
CA VAL A 12 -29.49 -5.24 12.41
C VAL A 12 -28.09 -4.62 12.50
N GLY A 13 -27.68 -4.16 13.69
CA GLY A 13 -26.35 -3.62 13.91
C GLY A 13 -25.24 -4.64 13.65
N PHE A 14 -25.41 -5.88 14.09
CA PHE A 14 -24.43 -6.95 13.86
C PHE A 14 -24.32 -7.31 12.38
N ALA A 15 -25.44 -7.46 11.67
CA ALA A 15 -25.44 -7.75 10.24
C ALA A 15 -24.75 -6.63 9.43
N ALA A 16 -25.07 -5.37 9.73
CA ALA A 16 -24.43 -4.23 9.08
C ALA A 16 -22.91 -4.17 9.38
N GLY A 17 -22.52 -4.40 10.64
CA GLY A 17 -21.12 -4.44 11.05
C GLY A 17 -20.33 -5.56 10.36
N TYR A 18 -20.92 -6.75 10.22
CA TYR A 18 -20.30 -7.89 9.54
C TYR A 18 -20.04 -7.59 8.05
N PHE A 19 -21.02 -7.02 7.34
CA PHE A 19 -20.85 -6.65 5.93
C PHE A 19 -19.76 -5.59 5.72
N VAL A 20 -19.67 -4.59 6.61
CA VAL A 20 -18.63 -3.56 6.55
C VAL A 20 -17.25 -4.17 6.81
N ALA A 21 -17.12 -5.03 7.82
CA ALA A 21 -15.84 -5.67 8.16
C ALA A 21 -15.29 -6.53 7.01
N ASN A 22 -16.17 -7.31 6.34
CA ASN A 22 -15.76 -8.11 5.19
C ASN A 22 -15.31 -7.26 4.01
N LYS A 23 -16.02 -6.17 3.70
CA LYS A 23 -15.64 -5.29 2.59
C LYS A 23 -14.29 -4.61 2.81
N VAL A 24 -13.99 -4.24 4.06
CA VAL A 24 -12.69 -3.64 4.43
C VAL A 24 -11.55 -4.65 4.30
N GLN A 25 -11.80 -5.94 4.56
CA GLN A 25 -10.81 -7.00 4.30
C GLN A 25 -10.59 -7.28 2.81
N GLU A 26 -11.64 -7.22 1.99
CA GLU A 26 -11.52 -7.47 0.54
C GLU A 26 -10.86 -6.30 -0.23
N GLN A 27 -11.01 -5.06 0.24
CA GLN A 27 -10.35 -3.86 -0.34
C GLN A 27 -8.96 -3.60 0.24
N SER A 28 -8.17 -4.65 0.50
CA SER A 28 -6.95 -4.57 1.32
C SER A 28 -5.78 -3.78 0.72
N HIS A 29 -5.88 -3.25 -0.51
CA HIS A 29 -4.80 -2.49 -1.14
C HIS A 29 -4.91 -0.98 -0.89
N ILE A 30 -3.80 -0.37 -0.50
CA ILE A 30 -3.63 1.08 -0.63
C ILE A 30 -3.51 1.45 -2.11
N SER A 31 -3.82 2.69 -2.49
CA SER A 31 -3.62 3.11 -3.88
C SER A 31 -2.13 3.16 -4.25
N SER A 32 -1.83 2.98 -5.53
CA SER A 32 -0.47 3.11 -6.08
C SER A 32 0.16 4.47 -5.78
N GLU A 33 -0.63 5.54 -5.79
CA GLU A 33 -0.17 6.91 -5.48
C GLU A 33 0.17 7.04 -4.00
N LYS A 34 -0.63 6.42 -3.11
CA LYS A 34 -0.34 6.38 -1.67
C LYS A 34 0.93 5.58 -1.41
N ALA A 35 1.09 4.43 -2.06
CA ALA A 35 2.30 3.62 -1.97
C ALA A 35 3.54 4.40 -2.47
N LEU A 36 3.45 5.05 -3.64
CA LEU A 36 4.52 5.89 -4.17
C LEU A 36 4.88 7.04 -3.22
N LYS A 37 3.88 7.69 -2.60
CA LYS A 37 4.12 8.73 -1.60
C LYS A 37 4.89 8.18 -0.39
N MET A 38 4.54 7.00 0.09
CA MET A 38 5.24 6.35 1.21
C MET A 38 6.69 6.00 0.84
N VAL A 39 6.92 5.48 -0.37
CA VAL A 39 8.27 5.19 -0.87
C VAL A 39 9.12 6.45 -0.96
N LYS A 40 8.57 7.56 -1.51
CA LYS A 40 9.27 8.86 -1.56
C LYS A 40 9.67 9.36 -0.17
N GLN A 41 8.81 9.17 0.83
CA GLN A 41 9.12 9.52 2.21
C GLN A 41 10.24 8.65 2.78
N ALA A 42 10.17 7.33 2.59
CA ALA A 42 11.18 6.39 3.05
C ALA A 42 12.56 6.62 2.41
N LEU A 43 12.59 7.00 1.13
CA LEU A 43 13.81 7.21 0.34
C LEU A 43 14.24 8.68 0.24
N SER A 44 13.62 9.58 1.00
CA SER A 44 13.98 11.01 1.03
C SER A 44 15.43 11.29 1.42
N HIS A 45 16.06 10.35 2.14
CA HIS A 45 17.48 10.43 2.53
C HIS A 45 18.45 10.15 1.37
N LYS A 46 17.98 9.70 0.19
CA LYS A 46 18.80 9.39 -0.99
C LYS A 46 19.12 10.61 -1.86
N GLY A 47 18.57 11.78 -1.54
CA GLY A 47 18.73 13.01 -2.31
C GLY A 47 17.39 13.63 -2.72
N GLU A 48 17.46 14.74 -3.46
CA GLU A 48 16.27 15.40 -3.97
C GLU A 48 15.59 14.51 -5.03
N ILE A 49 14.32 14.16 -4.81
CA ILE A 49 13.57 13.33 -5.76
C ILE A 49 13.11 14.21 -6.93
N THR A 50 13.76 14.05 -8.08
CA THR A 50 13.49 14.83 -9.31
C THR A 50 12.52 14.12 -10.26
N GLY A 51 12.32 12.81 -10.09
CA GLY A 51 11.41 12.02 -10.93
C GLY A 51 10.85 10.79 -10.20
N SER A 52 9.68 10.33 -10.63
CA SER A 52 9.07 9.12 -10.07
C SER A 52 7.97 8.54 -10.95
N TRP A 53 7.80 7.21 -10.90
CA TRP A 53 6.66 6.52 -11.51
C TRP A 53 6.27 5.30 -10.67
N VAL A 54 5.05 4.81 -10.86
CA VAL A 54 4.53 3.60 -10.21
C VAL A 54 3.54 2.92 -11.15
N HIS A 55 3.63 1.59 -11.28
CA HIS A 55 2.65 0.80 -12.00
C HIS A 55 1.41 0.61 -11.11
N MET A 56 0.23 0.92 -11.65
CA MET A 56 -1.01 0.98 -10.87
C MET A 56 -1.60 -0.40 -10.56
N VAL A 57 -1.23 -1.44 -11.31
CA VAL A 57 -1.74 -2.80 -11.13
C VAL A 57 -0.77 -3.56 -10.24
N PRO A 58 -1.20 -4.04 -9.05
CA PRO A 58 -0.36 -4.88 -8.22
C PRO A 58 0.02 -6.16 -8.95
N GLU A 59 1.25 -6.64 -8.72
CA GLU A 59 1.75 -7.92 -9.21
C GLU A 59 2.07 -8.86 -8.05
N THR A 60 1.90 -10.16 -8.27
CA THR A 60 2.35 -11.16 -7.30
C THR A 60 3.87 -11.28 -7.37
N PHE A 61 4.52 -11.11 -6.22
CA PHE A 61 5.97 -11.21 -6.07
C PHE A 61 6.29 -12.21 -4.96
N GLU A 62 7.13 -13.20 -5.25
CA GLU A 62 7.49 -14.25 -4.30
C GLU A 62 8.93 -14.05 -3.82
N LYS A 63 9.11 -13.99 -2.50
CA LYS A 63 10.43 -13.85 -1.88
C LYS A 63 10.48 -14.63 -0.57
N TYR A 64 11.50 -15.48 -0.43
CA TYR A 64 11.67 -16.37 0.72
C TYR A 64 10.42 -17.23 0.99
N ASP A 65 9.85 -17.82 -0.05
CA ASP A 65 8.62 -18.64 -0.01
C ASP A 65 7.38 -17.91 0.55
N VAL A 66 7.39 -16.57 0.51
CA VAL A 66 6.25 -15.72 0.86
C VAL A 66 5.79 -14.96 -0.37
N ALA A 67 4.50 -15.08 -0.68
CA ALA A 67 3.86 -14.32 -1.76
C ALA A 67 3.36 -12.96 -1.25
N TYR A 68 3.77 -11.91 -1.93
CA TYR A 68 3.37 -10.53 -1.70
C TYR A 68 2.57 -10.02 -2.91
N GLU A 69 1.64 -9.10 -2.67
CA GLU A 69 1.07 -8.27 -3.72
C GLU A 69 1.81 -6.93 -3.68
N VAL A 70 2.47 -6.54 -4.76
CA VAL A 70 3.38 -5.40 -4.75
C VAL A 70 3.07 -4.42 -5.88
N TYR A 71 3.30 -3.14 -5.63
CA TYR A 71 3.48 -2.16 -6.68
C TYR A 71 4.96 -2.04 -7.04
N ARG A 72 5.23 -2.03 -8.35
CA ARG A 72 6.54 -1.71 -8.90
C ARG A 72 6.61 -0.25 -9.29
N GLY A 73 7.73 0.39 -9.03
CA GLY A 73 7.97 1.75 -9.49
C GLY A 73 9.43 2.11 -9.49
N GLY A 74 9.70 3.38 -9.72
CA GLY A 74 11.05 3.91 -9.66
C GLY A 74 11.10 5.36 -9.22
N LEU A 75 12.26 5.76 -8.70
CA LEU A 75 12.63 7.13 -8.33
C LEU A 75 13.89 7.54 -9.08
N THR A 76 13.95 8.81 -9.45
CA THR A 76 15.20 9.48 -9.82
C THR A 76 15.51 10.48 -8.72
N THR A 77 16.71 10.40 -8.16
CA THR A 77 17.21 11.34 -7.15
C THR A 77 18.40 12.12 -7.69
N MET A 78 18.65 13.27 -7.08
CA MET A 78 19.82 14.11 -7.33
C MET A 78 20.50 14.43 -5.98
N LEU A 79 21.79 14.13 -5.89
CA LEU A 79 22.63 14.43 -4.74
C LEU A 79 24.00 14.91 -5.24
N ASP A 80 24.42 16.11 -4.85
CA ASP A 80 25.70 16.71 -5.25
C ASP A 80 25.93 16.68 -6.78
N ASP A 81 24.91 17.09 -7.56
CA ASP A 81 24.87 17.05 -9.03
C ASP A 81 24.98 15.65 -9.66
N ILE A 82 24.95 14.58 -8.85
CA ILE A 82 24.92 13.20 -9.31
C ILE A 82 23.47 12.73 -9.34
N GLN A 83 23.03 12.27 -10.51
CA GLN A 83 21.71 11.68 -10.70
C GLN A 83 21.78 10.16 -10.47
N GLU A 84 20.98 9.66 -9.54
CA GLU A 84 20.82 8.22 -9.29
C GLU A 84 19.39 7.78 -9.63
N ARG A 85 19.25 6.53 -10.06
CA ARG A 85 17.94 5.92 -10.33
C ARG A 85 17.76 4.69 -9.44
N PHE A 86 16.56 4.55 -8.91
CA PHE A 86 16.17 3.41 -8.11
C PHE A 86 14.91 2.79 -8.68
N GLU A 87 14.86 1.47 -8.70
CA GLU A 87 13.63 0.71 -8.80
C GLU A 87 13.24 0.21 -7.41
N PHE A 88 11.94 0.14 -7.15
CA PHE A 88 11.42 -0.34 -5.88
C PHE A 88 10.26 -1.30 -6.06
N LEU A 89 10.11 -2.20 -5.09
CA LEU A 89 8.91 -3.00 -4.85
C LEU A 89 8.34 -2.62 -3.49
N VAL A 90 7.06 -2.27 -3.46
CA VAL A 90 6.35 -1.86 -2.25
C VAL A 90 5.10 -2.71 -2.07
N ASP A 91 4.90 -3.24 -0.87
CA ASP A 91 3.74 -4.04 -0.51
C ASP A 91 2.44 -3.24 -0.69
N ALA A 92 1.53 -3.77 -1.50
CA ALA A 92 0.30 -3.09 -1.91
C ALA A 92 -0.72 -2.97 -0.77
N LYS A 93 -0.57 -3.72 0.33
CA LYS A 93 -1.49 -3.68 1.48
C LYS A 93 -1.04 -2.66 2.52
N THR A 94 0.26 -2.62 2.79
CA THR A 94 0.84 -1.89 3.91
C THR A 94 1.65 -0.66 3.49
N GLY A 95 2.13 -0.62 2.24
CA GLY A 95 3.08 0.39 1.78
C GLY A 95 4.52 0.14 2.27
N THR A 96 4.82 -1.05 2.80
CA THR A 96 6.16 -1.44 3.23
C THR A 96 7.08 -1.61 2.02
N VAL A 97 8.24 -0.95 2.03
CA VAL A 97 9.24 -1.09 0.96
C VAL A 97 9.94 -2.44 1.13
N LEU A 98 9.76 -3.34 0.16
CA LEU A 98 10.30 -4.70 0.19
C LEU A 98 11.68 -4.78 -0.49
N GLU A 99 11.85 -4.03 -1.57
CA GLU A 99 13.12 -3.96 -2.32
C GLU A 99 13.37 -2.56 -2.86
N VAL A 100 14.64 -2.20 -2.90
CA VAL A 100 15.16 -1.02 -3.59
C VAL A 100 16.46 -1.42 -4.27
N ILE A 101 16.54 -1.22 -5.58
CA ILE A 101 17.67 -1.61 -6.42
C ILE A 101 18.12 -0.37 -7.20
N ALA A 102 19.43 -0.11 -7.25
CA ALA A 102 19.98 0.93 -8.11
C ALA A 102 19.90 0.49 -9.58
N ALA A 103 19.42 1.37 -10.45
CA ALA A 103 19.18 1.13 -11.88
C ALA A 103 20.10 1.97 -12.77
#